data_AF-A0A4P9ZQ62-F1
#
_entry.id   AF-A0A4P9ZQ62-F1
#
_cell.length_a   1.000
_cell.length_b   1.000
_cell.length_c   1.000
_cell.angle_alpha   90.00
_cell.angle_beta   90.00
_cell.angle_gamma   90.00
#
_symmetry.space_group_name_H-M   'P 1'
#
loop_
_entity.id
_entity.type
_entity.pdbx_description
1 polymer ?
#
loop_
_entity_poly.entity_id
_entity_poly.type
_entity_poly.pdbx_seq_one_letter_code
_entity_poly.pdbx_strand_id
1 'polypeptide(L)'
;MLRHRVHWAPRTWKTPLSAARATAPALPTQRLAWLPASQQPPRSRRYSTASHPAALPTETLSPSPPTQQGPPSSRTTLSFSITDRVGVLDECLAALRNRAISLTRIESRPSRTPDWDYDFYVDWGRSQ
;
A
#
# COMPACT_ATOMS: atom_id res chain seq x y z
N MET A 1 -2.66 28.05 21.59
CA MET A 1 -2.31 26.75 20.98
C MET A 1 -3.03 25.65 21.74
N LEU A 2 -4.21 25.24 21.27
CA LEU A 2 -5.05 24.25 21.97
C LEU A 2 -4.74 22.85 21.42
N ARG A 3 -4.03 22.02 22.19
CA ARG A 3 -3.84 20.61 21.87
C ARG A 3 -5.11 19.87 22.28
N HIS A 4 -5.98 19.58 21.31
CA HIS A 4 -7.11 18.69 21.54
C HIS A 4 -6.58 17.27 21.80
N ARG A 5 -6.65 16.88 23.06
CA ARG A 5 -6.37 15.52 23.55
C ARG A 5 -7.54 14.65 23.11
N VAL A 6 -7.32 13.78 22.12
CA VAL A 6 -8.31 12.77 21.75
C VAL A 6 -8.29 11.71 22.85
N HIS A 7 -9.29 11.76 23.73
CA HIS A 7 -9.51 10.73 24.73
C HIS A 7 -10.13 9.52 24.04
N TRP A 8 -9.32 8.47 23.83
CA TRP A 8 -9.81 7.13 23.51
C TRP A 8 -10.48 6.57 24.78
N ALA A 9 -11.81 6.57 24.81
CA ALA A 9 -12.57 5.81 25.80
C ALA A 9 -12.88 4.44 25.20
N PRO A 10 -12.39 3.33 25.79
CA PRO A 10 -12.79 2.00 25.33
C PRO A 10 -14.26 1.79 25.68
N ARG A 11 -15.13 1.70 24.67
CA ARG A 11 -16.48 1.16 24.86
C ARG A 11 -16.32 -0.29 25.30
N THR A 12 -16.72 -0.58 26.54
CA THR A 12 -16.59 -1.87 27.19
C THR A 12 -17.35 -2.93 26.41
N TRP A 13 -16.62 -3.87 25.83
CA TRP A 13 -17.18 -5.08 25.24
C TRP A 13 -17.80 -5.93 26.36
N LYS A 14 -19.06 -6.29 26.21
CA LYS A 14 -19.80 -7.12 27.17
C LYS A 14 -19.22 -8.54 27.16
N THR A 15 -18.94 -9.09 28.34
CA THR A 15 -18.52 -10.47 28.57
C THR A 15 -19.62 -11.45 28.19
N PRO A 16 -19.25 -12.61 27.60
CA PRO A 16 -19.77 -13.86 28.15
C PRO A 16 -18.61 -14.77 28.58
N LEU A 17 -18.58 -15.08 29.88
CA LEU A 17 -17.71 -16.10 30.46
C LEU A 17 -18.47 -17.43 30.49
N SER A 18 -18.13 -18.36 29.59
CA SER A 18 -17.83 -19.76 29.92
C SER A 18 -17.73 -20.59 28.64
N ALA A 19 -16.50 -20.92 28.25
CA ALA A 19 -16.23 -22.01 27.34
C ALA A 19 -15.07 -22.84 27.91
N ALA A 20 -15.28 -24.15 27.85
CA ALA A 20 -14.52 -25.18 28.54
C ALA A 20 -13.02 -25.19 28.18
N ARG A 21 -12.25 -25.61 29.17
CA ARG A 21 -10.80 -25.80 29.14
C ARG A 21 -10.44 -26.94 28.19
N ALA A 22 -9.97 -26.61 26.99
CA ALA A 22 -9.35 -27.55 26.07
C ALA A 22 -7.82 -27.42 26.17
N THR A 23 -7.16 -28.46 26.67
CA THR A 23 -5.70 -28.57 26.72
C THR A 23 -5.19 -28.89 25.30
N ALA A 24 -4.47 -27.95 24.69
CA ALA A 24 -3.74 -28.18 23.44
C ALA A 24 -2.29 -28.64 23.73
N PRO A 25 -1.74 -29.62 23.00
CA PRO A 25 -0.35 -30.02 23.15
C PRO A 25 0.62 -29.03 22.47
N ALA A 26 1.81 -28.90 23.06
CA ALA A 26 2.88 -28.03 22.60
C ALA A 26 3.43 -28.46 21.23
N LEU A 27 3.56 -27.50 20.30
CA LEU A 27 4.24 -27.71 19.02
C LEU A 27 5.74 -27.40 19.15
N PRO A 28 6.62 -28.17 18.48
CA PRO A 28 8.06 -28.00 18.56
C PRO A 28 8.52 -26.73 17.83
N THR A 29 9.31 -25.93 18.54
CA THR A 29 10.03 -24.76 18.04
C THR A 29 11.05 -25.17 16.97
N GLN A 30 10.69 -24.99 15.70
CA GLN A 30 11.67 -25.04 14.62
C GLN A 30 12.17 -23.63 14.31
N ARG A 31 13.44 -23.43 14.67
CA ARG A 31 14.24 -22.22 14.50
C ARG A 31 14.69 -22.13 13.04
N LEU A 32 14.07 -21.24 12.26
CA LEU A 32 14.54 -20.89 10.92
C LEU A 32 15.83 -20.07 11.06
N ALA A 33 16.97 -20.74 10.86
CA ALA A 33 18.26 -20.10 10.68
C ALA A 33 18.28 -19.40 9.32
N TRP A 34 18.29 -18.07 9.34
CA TRP A 34 18.50 -17.26 8.14
C TRP A 34 19.94 -17.45 7.65
N LEU A 35 20.12 -18.15 6.54
CA LEU A 35 21.37 -18.16 5.78
C LEU A 35 21.55 -16.78 5.11
N PRO A 36 22.70 -16.10 5.25
CA PRO A 36 22.96 -14.90 4.47
C PRO A 36 23.18 -15.27 3.00
N ALA A 37 22.36 -14.71 2.12
CA ALA A 37 22.56 -14.78 0.69
C ALA A 37 23.90 -14.12 0.32
N SER A 38 24.80 -14.92 -0.24
CA SER A 38 26.07 -14.49 -0.83
C SER A 38 25.82 -13.46 -1.94
N GLN A 39 26.01 -12.18 -1.66
CA GLN A 39 26.00 -11.13 -2.68
C GLN A 39 27.39 -11.09 -3.34
N GLN A 40 27.45 -11.58 -4.58
CA GLN A 40 28.60 -11.44 -5.47
C GLN A 40 28.95 -9.96 -5.73
N PRO A 41 30.23 -9.61 -5.91
CA PRO A 41 30.64 -8.25 -6.21
C PRO A 41 30.23 -7.85 -7.65
N PRO A 42 29.83 -6.59 -7.91
CA PRO A 42 29.64 -6.14 -9.27
C PRO A 42 31.00 -6.09 -10.01
N ARG A 43 31.07 -6.82 -11.12
CA ARG A 43 32.17 -6.84 -12.08
C ARG A 43 32.55 -5.42 -12.53
N SER A 44 33.85 -5.15 -12.53
CA SER A 44 34.49 -3.93 -13.01
C SER A 44 34.04 -3.60 -14.45
N ARG A 45 33.31 -2.51 -14.63
CA ARG A 45 33.00 -1.96 -15.95
C ARG A 45 34.20 -1.12 -16.38
N ARG A 46 34.91 -1.56 -17.41
CA ARG A 46 36.02 -0.80 -18.01
C ARG A 46 35.44 0.47 -18.63
N TYR A 47 36.00 1.63 -18.27
CA TYR A 47 35.74 2.87 -19.00
C TYR A 47 36.53 2.83 -20.29
N SER A 48 35.82 2.70 -21.42
CA SER A 48 36.40 2.85 -22.74
C SER A 48 36.53 4.34 -23.02
N THR A 49 37.75 4.87 -23.04
CA THR A 49 38.03 6.26 -23.42
C THR A 49 37.90 6.38 -24.94
N ALA A 50 36.71 6.68 -25.43
CA ALA A 50 36.54 7.11 -26.81
C ALA A 50 36.96 8.58 -26.91
N SER A 51 38.12 8.84 -27.51
CA SER A 51 38.53 10.17 -27.95
C SER A 51 37.54 10.65 -29.02
N HIS A 52 36.82 11.74 -28.74
CA HIS A 52 36.06 12.47 -29.77
C HIS A 52 36.91 13.68 -30.23
N PRO A 53 37.19 13.87 -31.53
CA PRO A 53 37.69 15.14 -32.02
C PRO A 53 36.56 16.19 -32.03
N ALA A 54 36.96 17.41 -31.71
CA ALA A 54 36.13 18.60 -31.68
C ALA A 54 35.46 18.87 -33.04
N ALA A 55 34.14 18.97 -33.03
CA ALA A 55 33.37 19.66 -34.06
C ALA A 55 32.41 20.62 -33.37
N LEU A 56 32.39 21.85 -33.88
CA LEU A 56 31.72 23.05 -33.36
C LEU A 56 30.19 22.88 -33.24
N PRO A 57 29.51 23.59 -32.33
CA PRO A 57 28.07 23.48 -32.16
C PRO A 57 27.35 24.22 -33.28
N THR A 58 26.81 23.49 -34.26
CA THR A 58 25.66 23.98 -35.01
C THR A 58 24.45 23.81 -34.11
N GLU A 59 23.98 24.88 -33.49
CA GLU A 59 22.66 24.94 -32.85
C GLU A 59 21.58 24.73 -33.91
N THR A 60 21.38 23.48 -34.32
CA THR A 60 20.11 23.02 -34.88
C THR A 60 19.26 22.63 -33.68
N LEU A 61 18.29 23.47 -33.34
CA LEU A 61 17.21 23.14 -32.42
C LEU A 61 16.49 21.89 -32.96
N SER A 62 17.02 20.72 -32.63
CA SER A 62 16.38 19.44 -32.85
C SER A 62 15.25 19.37 -31.81
N PRO A 63 13.96 19.34 -32.20
CA PRO A 63 12.92 19.11 -31.23
C PRO A 63 13.15 17.72 -30.65
N SER A 64 13.53 17.66 -29.38
CA SER A 64 13.48 16.41 -28.59
C SER A 64 12.15 15.73 -28.92
N PRO A 65 12.13 14.42 -29.22
CA PRO A 65 10.88 13.73 -29.54
C PRO A 65 9.88 14.05 -28.42
N PRO A 66 8.63 14.43 -28.74
CA PRO A 66 7.65 14.67 -27.69
C PRO A 66 7.64 13.40 -26.85
N THR A 67 7.96 13.53 -25.57
CA THR A 67 7.82 12.45 -24.60
C THR A 67 6.40 11.94 -24.82
N GLN A 68 6.25 10.75 -25.41
CA GLN A 68 4.94 10.12 -25.58
C GLN A 68 4.47 9.79 -24.16
N GLN A 69 3.92 10.79 -23.49
CA GLN A 69 3.11 10.61 -22.32
C GLN A 69 1.87 9.93 -22.88
N GLY A 70 1.80 8.60 -22.72
CA GLY A 70 0.59 7.85 -22.99
C GLY A 70 -0.61 8.52 -22.29
N PRO A 71 -1.85 8.17 -22.69
CA PRO A 71 -3.03 8.80 -22.13
C PRO A 71 -2.95 8.84 -20.59
N PRO A 72 -3.29 9.97 -19.96
CA PRO A 72 -3.10 10.15 -18.53
C PRO A 72 -3.80 9.01 -17.78
N SER A 73 -3.06 8.35 -16.88
CA SER A 73 -3.63 7.28 -16.06
C SER A 73 -4.75 7.86 -15.21
N SER A 74 -6.00 7.49 -15.51
CA SER A 74 -7.15 7.91 -14.72
C SER A 74 -7.10 7.21 -13.37
N ARG A 75 -6.98 7.98 -12.29
CA ARG A 75 -7.10 7.50 -10.91
C ARG A 75 -8.49 7.82 -10.39
N THR A 76 -9.13 6.86 -9.74
CA THR A 76 -10.43 7.03 -9.09
C THR A 76 -10.28 6.71 -7.61
N THR A 77 -10.90 7.54 -6.77
CA THR A 77 -10.93 7.37 -5.31
C THR A 77 -12.38 7.24 -4.84
N LEU A 78 -12.67 6.17 -4.09
CA LEU A 78 -13.92 5.95 -3.36
C LEU A 78 -13.69 6.21 -1.88
N SER A 79 -14.61 6.95 -1.26
CA SER A 79 -14.65 7.17 0.18
C SER A 79 -15.93 6.59 0.76
N PHE A 80 -15.84 5.80 1.83
CA PHE A 80 -17.01 5.28 2.55
C PHE A 80 -16.70 5.11 4.03
N SER A 81 -17.72 5.20 4.87
CA SER A 81 -17.61 5.07 6.33
C SER A 81 -18.29 3.79 6.80
N ILE A 82 -17.76 3.18 7.85
CA ILE A 82 -18.29 1.94 8.44
C ILE A 82 -18.34 2.01 9.97
N THR A 83 -19.29 1.28 10.55
CA THR A 83 -19.29 0.92 11.97
C THR A 83 -18.53 -0.38 12.14
N ASP A 84 -17.67 -0.46 13.16
CA ASP A 84 -16.79 -1.60 13.39
C ASP A 84 -17.59 -2.84 13.78
N ARG A 85 -17.41 -3.90 12.98
CA ARG A 85 -17.85 -5.25 13.29
C ARG A 85 -17.01 -6.23 12.50
N VAL A 86 -16.84 -7.44 13.03
CA VAL A 86 -16.09 -8.50 12.35
C VAL A 86 -16.65 -8.73 10.94
N GLY A 87 -15.77 -8.69 9.94
CA GLY A 87 -16.11 -8.99 8.54
C GLY A 87 -16.66 -7.84 7.70
N VAL A 88 -17.06 -6.70 8.28
CA VAL A 88 -17.71 -5.61 7.53
C VAL A 88 -16.85 -5.07 6.38
N LEU A 89 -15.53 -4.97 6.58
CA LEU A 89 -14.65 -4.50 5.52
C LEU A 89 -14.58 -5.50 4.36
N ASP A 90 -14.55 -6.81 4.65
CA ASP A 90 -14.59 -7.84 3.61
C ASP A 90 -15.90 -7.76 2.80
N GLU A 91 -17.03 -7.59 3.48
CA GLU A 91 -18.33 -7.41 2.83
C GLU A 91 -18.35 -6.18 1.91
N CYS A 92 -17.80 -5.05 2.36
CA CYS A 92 -17.67 -3.85 1.52
C CYS A 92 -16.78 -4.11 0.29
N LEU A 93 -15.63 -4.76 0.49
CA LEU A 93 -14.68 -5.02 -0.60
C LEU A 93 -15.16 -6.12 -1.56
N ALA A 94 -16.07 -6.99 -1.12
CA ALA A 94 -16.68 -8.00 -1.98
C ALA A 94 -17.39 -7.36 -3.19
N ALA A 95 -17.99 -6.18 -3.04
CA ALA A 95 -18.61 -5.45 -4.16
C ALA A 95 -17.59 -5.04 -5.24
N LEU A 96 -16.38 -4.66 -4.84
CA LEU A 96 -15.29 -4.30 -5.75
C LEU A 96 -14.68 -5.55 -6.40
N ARG A 97 -14.50 -6.61 -5.61
CA ARG A 97 -14.04 -7.92 -6.09
C ARG A 97 -14.97 -8.50 -7.14
N ASN A 98 -16.28 -8.44 -6.92
CA ASN A 98 -17.29 -8.97 -7.85
C ASN A 98 -17.31 -8.23 -9.20
N ARG A 99 -16.73 -7.02 -9.25
CA ARG A 99 -16.53 -6.24 -10.48
C ARG A 99 -15.12 -6.38 -11.05
N ALA A 100 -14.30 -7.27 -10.50
CA ALA A 100 -12.89 -7.46 -10.84
C ALA A 100 -12.07 -6.15 -10.79
N ILE A 101 -12.37 -5.27 -9.82
CA ILE A 101 -11.64 -4.01 -9.65
C ILE A 101 -10.41 -4.26 -8.78
N SER A 102 -9.22 -4.08 -9.35
CA SER A 102 -7.95 -4.15 -8.63
C SER A 102 -7.66 -2.84 -7.92
N LEU A 103 -7.40 -2.91 -6.60
CA LEU A 103 -7.11 -1.74 -5.78
C LEU A 103 -5.61 -1.44 -5.81
N THR A 104 -5.27 -0.16 -5.86
CA THR A 104 -3.89 0.36 -5.77
C THR A 104 -3.58 0.96 -4.41
N ARG A 105 -4.61 1.36 -3.66
CA ARG A 105 -4.51 1.81 -2.27
C ARG A 105 -5.81 1.49 -1.55
N ILE A 106 -5.68 1.07 -0.30
CA ILE A 106 -6.75 1.07 0.69
C ILE A 106 -6.17 1.62 1.98
N GLU A 107 -6.86 2.60 2.57
CA GLU A 107 -6.39 3.25 3.79
C GLU A 107 -7.58 3.56 4.68
N SER A 108 -7.50 3.18 5.95
CA SER A 108 -8.48 3.52 6.97
C SER A 108 -7.99 4.68 7.83
N ARG A 109 -8.94 5.45 8.34
CA ARG A 109 -8.72 6.47 9.36
C ARG A 109 -9.85 6.36 10.39
N PRO A 110 -9.60 6.64 11.69
CA PRO A 110 -10.68 6.81 12.65
C PRO A 110 -11.64 7.89 12.12
N SER A 111 -12.95 7.62 12.14
CA SER A 111 -13.90 8.59 11.61
C SER A 111 -13.91 9.88 12.44
N ARG A 112 -14.18 11.00 11.76
CA ARG A 112 -14.36 12.31 12.43
C ARG A 112 -15.78 12.53 12.92
N THR A 113 -16.73 11.73 12.43
CA THR A 113 -18.16 11.80 12.79
C THR A 113 -18.49 10.75 13.85
N PRO A 114 -19.41 11.04 14.78
CA PRO A 114 -19.72 10.14 15.90
C PRO A 114 -20.49 8.86 15.51
N ASP A 115 -21.12 8.84 14.32
CA ASP A 115 -21.97 7.73 13.87
C ASP A 115 -21.18 6.56 13.25
N TRP A 116 -19.90 6.79 12.93
CA TRP A 116 -19.04 5.83 12.24
C TRP A 116 -17.74 5.63 13.02
N ASP A 117 -17.16 4.44 12.93
CA ASP A 117 -15.88 4.15 13.60
C ASP A 117 -14.70 4.44 12.67
N TYR A 118 -14.85 4.18 11.37
CA TYR A 118 -13.80 4.34 10.38
C TYR A 118 -14.28 4.98 9.07
N ASP A 119 -13.43 5.83 8.51
CA ASP A 119 -13.52 6.31 7.13
C ASP A 119 -12.45 5.59 6.29
N PHE A 120 -12.87 4.98 5.18
CA PHE A 120 -12.01 4.28 4.23
C PHE A 120 -11.85 5.08 2.95
N TYR A 121 -10.61 5.11 2.45
CA TYR A 121 -10.26 5.68 1.15
C TYR A 121 -9.63 4.59 0.29
N VAL A 122 -10.28 4.30 -0.84
CA VAL A 122 -9.88 3.24 -1.77
C VAL A 122 -9.57 3.87 -3.12
N ASP A 123 -8.37 3.59 -3.62
CA ASP A 123 -7.96 4.05 -4.95
C ASP A 123 -7.78 2.88 -5.90
N TRP A 124 -8.27 3.04 -7.12
CA TRP A 124 -7.95 2.19 -8.25
C TRP A 124 -7.69 3.04 -9.50
N GLY A 125 -7.05 2.43 -10.49
CA GLY A 125 -6.79 3.06 -11.77
C GLY A 125 -6.77 2.01 -12.87
N ARG A 126 -6.70 2.46 -14.12
CA ARG A 126 -6.52 1.56 -15.25
C ARG A 126 -5.13 0.91 -15.15
N SER A 127 -5.05 -0.33 -14.69
CA SER A 127 -3.83 -1.12 -14.77
C SER A 127 -3.53 -1.34 -16.26
N GLN A 128 -2.37 -0.87 -16.72
CA GLN A 128 -1.85 -1.15 -18.07
C GLN A 128 -1.28 -2.56 -18.15
#